data_AF-A0A973JK78-F1
#
_entry.id   AF-A0A973JK78-F1
#
_cell.length_a   1.000
_cell.length_b   1.000
_cell.length_c   1.000
_cell.angle_alpha   90.00
_cell.angle_beta   90.00
_cell.angle_gamma   90.00
#
_symmetry.space_group_name_H-M   'P 1'
#
loop_
_entity.id
_entity.type
_entity.pdbx_description
1 polymer ?
#
loop_
_entity_poly.entity_id
_entity_poly.type
_entity_poly.pdbx_seq_one_letter_code
_entity_poly.pdbx_strand_id
1 'polypeptide(L)'
;ATLATIGQDLTGYTPDADVLLLWSNPSRYALQFSPPFTTGGHPDPAAFERIFDTYYGGVIDSGRQARVMHLEQATALGAAEVARQFPVMVAAGLYVTTDDELAFLRDYAENGGHLVLGVRTGYADAEGRARVEVAPPGLTGPAGVRYEEFSNLEQPLAIRATGDLTLAAGASALAWVDGLVPDGAQVLAGYDHPRFGDFAAVVTNPSGTGRVTTVGCLPDRALAADLMRWAAPPAVADALAHEVPASVSVASGTNADGRRVWFAFNWGWAEQSLTLACDVREPGGDHLEAGAAVVLGPWGCRVLMAASDSGAPRDPIARGGA
;
A
#
# COMPACT_ATOMS: atom_id res chain seq x y z
N ALA A 1 -9.91 -25.60 15.73
CA ALA A 1 -11.11 -25.14 16.47
C ALA A 1 -12.30 -25.03 15.51
N THR A 2 -13.50 -25.39 15.96
CA THR A 2 -14.75 -25.10 15.22
C THR A 2 -15.02 -23.59 15.24
N LEU A 3 -15.57 -23.03 14.17
CA LEU A 3 -15.95 -21.60 14.10
C LEU A 3 -16.83 -21.14 15.28
N ALA A 4 -17.68 -22.04 15.79
CA ALA A 4 -18.52 -21.78 16.97
C ALA A 4 -17.71 -21.51 18.25
N THR A 5 -16.55 -22.14 18.41
CA THR A 5 -15.71 -22.03 19.61
C THR A 5 -14.95 -20.70 19.66
N ILE A 6 -14.70 -20.08 18.50
CA ILE A 6 -13.94 -18.83 18.37
C ILE A 6 -14.82 -17.60 18.14
N GLY A 7 -16.13 -17.81 17.95
CA GLY A 7 -17.06 -16.77 17.48
C GLY A 7 -17.16 -15.57 18.42
N GLN A 8 -17.18 -15.78 19.74
CA GLN A 8 -17.23 -14.68 20.71
C GLN A 8 -15.94 -13.86 20.71
N ASP A 9 -14.78 -14.53 20.63
CA ASP A 9 -13.46 -13.88 20.64
C ASP A 9 -13.19 -13.03 19.39
N LEU A 10 -13.85 -13.33 18.26
CA LEU A 10 -13.69 -12.65 16.98
C LEU A 10 -14.84 -11.70 16.61
N THR A 11 -15.86 -11.57 17.47
CA THR A 11 -16.97 -10.66 17.19
C THR A 11 -16.48 -9.21 17.19
N GLY A 12 -16.91 -8.43 16.19
CA GLY A 12 -16.48 -7.04 16.00
C GLY A 12 -15.02 -6.87 15.58
N TYR A 13 -14.39 -7.93 15.06
CA TYR A 13 -13.03 -7.87 14.55
C TYR A 13 -12.86 -6.82 13.44
N THR A 14 -11.90 -5.92 13.64
CA THR A 14 -11.46 -4.92 12.69
C THR A 14 -10.04 -5.28 12.23
N PRO A 15 -9.83 -5.66 10.96
CA PRO A 15 -8.50 -5.97 10.46
C PRO A 15 -7.61 -4.73 10.46
N ASP A 16 -6.35 -4.91 10.86
CA ASP A 16 -5.31 -3.90 10.69
C ASP A 16 -5.11 -3.57 9.21
N ALA A 17 -4.62 -2.37 8.94
CA ALA A 17 -4.43 -1.82 7.61
C ALA A 17 -3.16 -0.97 7.56
N ASP A 18 -2.04 -1.61 7.19
CA ASP A 18 -0.75 -0.92 7.10
C ASP A 18 -0.73 0.08 5.93
N VAL A 19 -1.42 -0.23 4.84
CA VAL A 19 -1.46 0.59 3.62
C VAL A 19 -2.89 0.68 3.08
N LEU A 20 -3.35 1.91 2.87
CA LEU A 20 -4.60 2.20 2.16
C LEU A 20 -4.35 2.29 0.65
N LEU A 21 -5.13 1.60 -0.17
CA LEU A 21 -5.15 1.74 -1.62
C LEU A 21 -6.48 2.34 -2.07
N LEU A 22 -6.40 3.41 -2.83
CA LEU A 22 -7.58 4.09 -3.35
C LEU A 22 -8.09 3.44 -4.65
N TRP A 23 -9.40 3.24 -4.71
CA TRP A 23 -10.09 2.74 -5.89
C TRP A 23 -11.02 3.81 -6.48
N SER A 24 -11.02 3.98 -7.80
CA SER A 24 -11.90 4.94 -8.50
C SER A 24 -12.58 4.29 -9.70
N ASN A 25 -13.91 4.16 -9.63
CA ASN A 25 -14.71 3.66 -10.75
C ASN A 25 -14.67 4.61 -11.97
N PRO A 26 -14.76 5.95 -11.81
CA PRO A 26 -14.57 6.88 -12.94
C PRO A 26 -13.24 6.67 -13.65
N SER A 27 -12.14 6.54 -12.89
CA SER A 27 -10.81 6.31 -13.46
C SER A 27 -10.71 4.93 -14.13
N ARG A 28 -11.27 3.89 -13.51
CA ARG A 28 -11.35 2.55 -14.12
C ARG A 28 -12.05 2.59 -15.47
N TYR A 29 -13.22 3.21 -15.56
CA TYR A 29 -13.96 3.29 -16.82
C TYR A 29 -13.23 4.15 -17.87
N ALA A 30 -12.63 5.27 -17.46
CA ALA A 30 -11.87 6.12 -18.37
C ALA A 30 -10.64 5.39 -18.96
N LEU A 31 -9.89 4.67 -18.12
CA LEU A 31 -8.71 3.92 -18.57
C LEU A 31 -9.08 2.61 -19.29
N GLN A 32 -10.26 2.04 -19.04
CA GLN A 32 -10.78 0.96 -19.87
C GLN A 32 -11.13 1.45 -21.29
N PHE A 33 -11.71 2.65 -21.40
CA PHE A 33 -12.03 3.26 -22.70
C PHE A 33 -10.79 3.73 -23.45
N SER A 34 -9.85 4.36 -22.76
CA SER A 34 -8.58 4.86 -23.31
C SER A 34 -7.38 4.33 -22.50
N PRO A 35 -6.96 3.08 -22.72
CA PRO A 35 -5.83 2.49 -22.01
C PRO A 35 -4.53 3.28 -22.21
N PRO A 36 -3.75 3.53 -21.14
CA PRO A 36 -2.47 4.22 -21.23
C PRO A 36 -1.36 3.35 -21.83
N PHE A 37 -1.50 2.03 -21.83
CA PHE A 37 -0.50 1.11 -22.37
C PHE A 37 -1.15 -0.12 -23.00
N THR A 38 -0.33 -0.92 -23.67
CA THR A 38 -0.75 -2.12 -24.38
C THR A 38 -0.32 -3.40 -23.66
N THR A 39 -1.04 -4.48 -23.94
CA THR A 39 -0.68 -5.85 -23.56
C THR A 39 -0.74 -6.71 -24.82
N GLY A 40 0.38 -7.34 -25.17
CA GLY A 40 0.49 -8.12 -26.42
C GLY A 40 0.24 -7.28 -27.68
N GLY A 41 0.64 -6.00 -27.67
CA GLY A 41 0.49 -5.08 -28.80
C GLY A 41 -0.92 -4.49 -28.98
N HIS A 42 -1.87 -4.80 -28.10
CA HIS A 42 -3.25 -4.29 -28.15
C HIS A 42 -3.53 -3.39 -26.95
N PRO A 43 -4.38 -2.34 -27.07
CA PRO A 43 -4.81 -1.55 -25.91
C PRO A 43 -5.30 -2.45 -24.78
N ASP A 44 -4.84 -2.20 -23.55
CA ASP A 44 -5.16 -3.05 -22.40
C ASP A 44 -6.41 -2.53 -21.66
N PRO A 45 -7.60 -3.11 -21.86
CA PRO A 45 -8.82 -2.65 -21.19
C PRO A 45 -8.80 -2.87 -19.67
N ALA A 46 -7.82 -3.63 -19.15
CA ALA A 46 -7.60 -3.87 -17.72
C ALA A 46 -6.43 -3.03 -17.17
N ALA A 47 -6.03 -1.95 -17.85
CA ALA A 47 -4.89 -1.14 -17.43
C ALA A 47 -5.04 -0.55 -16.03
N PHE A 48 -6.24 -0.15 -15.62
CA PHE A 48 -6.49 0.35 -14.26
C PHE A 48 -6.23 -0.75 -13.23
N GLU A 49 -6.80 -1.94 -13.43
CA GLU A 49 -6.60 -3.10 -12.57
C GLU A 49 -5.12 -3.48 -12.52
N ARG A 50 -4.43 -3.50 -13.67
CA ARG A 50 -2.99 -3.81 -13.71
C ARG A 50 -2.15 -2.81 -12.90
N ILE A 51 -2.48 -1.52 -12.95
CA ILE A 51 -1.84 -0.51 -12.08
C ILE A 51 -2.15 -0.81 -10.62
N PHE A 52 -3.43 -0.96 -10.27
CA PHE A 52 -3.88 -1.19 -8.90
C PHE A 52 -3.29 -2.48 -8.29
N ASP A 53 -3.39 -3.60 -9.01
CA ASP A 53 -2.98 -4.94 -8.58
C ASP A 53 -1.48 -5.03 -8.34
N THR A 54 -0.68 -4.23 -9.03
CA THR A 54 0.76 -4.14 -8.81
C THR A 54 1.06 -3.58 -7.42
N TYR A 55 0.41 -2.48 -7.04
CA TYR A 55 0.57 -1.91 -5.70
C TYR A 55 -0.06 -2.80 -4.63
N TYR A 56 -1.25 -3.35 -4.89
CA TYR A 56 -1.90 -4.29 -3.97
C TYR A 56 -1.00 -5.51 -3.72
N GLY A 57 -0.47 -6.11 -4.78
CA GLY A 57 0.49 -7.20 -4.72
C GLY A 57 1.77 -6.82 -3.99
N GLY A 58 2.30 -5.62 -4.23
CA GLY A 58 3.45 -5.07 -3.51
C GLY A 58 3.22 -4.93 -2.00
N VAL A 59 2.02 -4.53 -1.57
CA VAL A 59 1.66 -4.48 -0.14
C VAL A 59 1.74 -5.89 0.45
N ILE A 60 1.11 -6.88 -0.18
CA ILE A 60 1.12 -8.28 0.29
C ILE A 60 2.53 -8.86 0.29
N ASP A 61 3.29 -8.68 -0.79
CA ASP A 61 4.66 -9.19 -0.94
C ASP A 61 5.66 -8.47 -0.02
N SER A 62 5.26 -7.35 0.58
CA SER A 62 6.02 -6.65 1.61
C SER A 62 5.70 -7.10 3.03
N GLY A 63 4.80 -8.08 3.21
CA GLY A 63 4.34 -8.57 4.52
C GLY A 63 3.28 -7.69 5.18
N ARG A 64 2.75 -6.70 4.46
CA ARG A 64 1.78 -5.71 4.97
C ARG A 64 0.35 -6.04 4.59
N GLN A 65 -0.60 -5.49 5.35
CA GLN A 65 -2.02 -5.61 5.11
C GLN A 65 -2.56 -4.42 4.32
N ALA A 66 -3.23 -4.74 3.21
CA ALA A 66 -3.91 -3.78 2.36
C ALA A 66 -5.34 -3.50 2.87
N ARG A 67 -5.71 -2.22 2.92
CA ARG A 67 -7.11 -1.77 2.92
C ARG A 67 -7.43 -1.15 1.58
N VAL A 68 -8.56 -1.53 1.00
CA VAL A 68 -9.07 -0.86 -0.21
C VAL A 68 -10.24 0.03 0.18
N MET A 69 -10.25 1.26 -0.31
CA MET A 69 -11.34 2.22 -0.11
C MET A 69 -11.60 2.98 -1.41
N HIS A 70 -12.87 3.28 -1.69
CA HIS A 70 -13.18 4.15 -2.81
C HIS A 70 -12.70 5.58 -2.52
N LEU A 71 -12.18 6.28 -3.55
CA LEU A 71 -11.73 7.67 -3.43
C LEU A 71 -12.81 8.56 -2.79
N GLU A 72 -14.07 8.43 -3.23
CA GLU A 72 -15.21 9.15 -2.66
C GLU A 72 -15.40 8.89 -1.15
N GLN A 73 -15.23 7.65 -0.70
CA GLN A 73 -15.34 7.29 0.72
C GLN A 73 -14.19 7.88 1.54
N ALA A 74 -12.97 7.88 1.00
CA ALA A 74 -11.80 8.46 1.65
C ALA A 74 -11.94 9.99 1.76
N THR A 75 -12.37 10.64 0.69
CA THR A 75 -12.67 12.09 0.68
C THR A 75 -13.77 12.45 1.67
N ALA A 76 -14.84 11.66 1.75
CA ALA A 76 -15.93 11.87 2.70
C ALA A 76 -15.50 11.69 4.17
N LEU A 77 -14.55 10.78 4.45
CA LEU A 77 -13.97 10.61 5.78
C LEU A 77 -13.08 11.80 6.18
N GLY A 78 -12.43 12.42 5.19
CA GLY A 78 -11.60 13.61 5.36
C GLY A 78 -10.12 13.28 5.57
N ALA A 79 -9.27 14.13 5.00
CA ALA A 79 -7.82 13.90 4.91
C ALA A 79 -7.14 13.66 6.27
N ALA A 80 -7.48 14.44 7.29
CA ALA A 80 -6.88 14.32 8.62
C ALA A 80 -7.22 12.98 9.30
N GLU A 81 -8.46 12.52 9.16
CA GLU A 81 -8.88 11.25 9.74
C GLU A 81 -8.29 10.05 8.98
N VAL A 82 -8.21 10.15 7.65
CA VAL A 82 -7.51 9.15 6.83
C VAL A 82 -6.02 9.09 7.20
N ALA A 83 -5.34 10.23 7.40
CA ALA A 83 -3.95 10.28 7.83
C ALA A 83 -3.75 9.68 9.23
N ARG A 84 -4.72 9.86 10.14
CA ARG A 84 -4.70 9.25 11.48
C ARG A 84 -4.84 7.73 11.43
N GLN A 85 -5.70 7.21 10.55
CA GLN A 85 -5.98 5.78 10.45
C GLN A 85 -4.97 5.01 9.60
N PHE A 86 -4.43 5.64 8.54
CA PHE A 86 -3.59 4.98 7.54
C PHE A 86 -2.28 5.74 7.36
N PRO A 87 -1.15 5.21 7.89
CA PRO A 87 0.14 5.89 7.81
C PRO A 87 0.64 6.04 6.37
N VAL A 88 0.24 5.13 5.48
CA VAL A 88 0.55 5.18 4.05
C VAL A 88 -0.71 5.01 3.21
N MET A 89 -0.84 5.82 2.17
CA MET A 89 -1.91 5.75 1.18
C MET A 89 -1.34 5.73 -0.23
N VAL A 90 -1.82 4.82 -1.06
CA VAL A 90 -1.46 4.69 -2.48
C VAL A 90 -2.57 5.27 -3.35
N ALA A 91 -2.20 6.22 -4.20
CA ALA A 91 -3.04 6.81 -5.24
C ALA A 91 -2.38 6.56 -6.60
N ALA A 92 -2.77 5.48 -7.28
CA ALA A 92 -2.20 5.10 -8.57
C ALA A 92 -3.31 4.82 -9.59
N GLY A 93 -3.16 5.33 -10.81
CA GLY A 93 -4.18 5.19 -11.86
C GLY A 93 -5.47 5.97 -11.58
N LEU A 94 -5.48 6.90 -10.62
CA LEU A 94 -6.63 7.78 -10.35
C LEU A 94 -6.70 8.88 -11.42
N TYR A 95 -6.99 8.48 -12.65
CA TYR A 95 -6.94 9.31 -13.85
C TYR A 95 -7.95 10.46 -13.85
N VAL A 96 -9.21 10.18 -13.47
CA VAL A 96 -10.30 11.16 -13.40
C VAL A 96 -10.42 11.60 -11.95
N THR A 97 -10.20 12.90 -11.71
CA THR A 97 -10.29 13.51 -10.36
C THR A 97 -10.87 14.91 -10.42
N THR A 98 -11.68 15.24 -9.44
CA THR A 98 -12.11 16.62 -9.12
C THR A 98 -10.98 17.40 -8.45
N ASP A 99 -11.11 18.73 -8.42
CA ASP A 99 -10.16 19.58 -7.70
C ASP A 99 -10.20 19.32 -6.18
N ASP A 100 -11.36 18.99 -5.63
CA ASP A 100 -11.53 18.63 -4.21
C ASP A 100 -10.85 17.29 -3.88
N GLU A 101 -10.89 16.31 -4.79
CA GLU A 101 -10.16 15.05 -4.61
C GLU A 101 -8.64 15.26 -4.69
N LEU A 102 -8.15 16.12 -5.59
CA LEU A 102 -6.73 16.50 -5.62
C LEU A 102 -6.32 17.26 -4.35
N ALA A 103 -7.20 18.12 -3.84
CA ALA A 103 -7.00 18.78 -2.56
C ALA A 103 -6.93 17.77 -1.41
N PHE A 104 -7.84 16.80 -1.36
CA PHE A 104 -7.80 15.72 -0.37
C PHE A 104 -6.47 14.96 -0.38
N LEU A 105 -5.93 14.61 -1.55
CA LEU A 105 -4.63 13.92 -1.64
C LEU A 105 -3.48 14.75 -1.07
N ARG A 106 -3.43 16.04 -1.39
CA ARG A 106 -2.44 16.97 -0.83
C ARG A 106 -2.60 17.09 0.68
N ASP A 107 -3.81 17.37 1.13
CA ASP A 107 -4.12 17.63 2.53
C ASP A 107 -3.84 16.37 3.38
N TYR A 108 -4.01 15.16 2.85
CA TYR A 108 -3.64 13.91 3.52
C TYR A 108 -2.14 13.88 3.86
N ALA A 109 -1.28 14.25 2.90
CA ALA A 109 0.15 14.32 3.13
C ALA A 109 0.51 15.43 4.14
N GLU A 110 -0.13 16.61 4.02
CA GLU A 110 0.11 17.71 4.95
C GLU A 110 -0.24 17.36 6.41
N ASN A 111 -1.30 16.56 6.61
CA ASN A 111 -1.75 16.05 7.91
C ASN A 111 -0.95 14.85 8.46
N GLY A 112 0.21 14.53 7.86
CA GLY A 112 1.15 13.54 8.40
C GLY A 112 1.14 12.20 7.70
N GLY A 113 0.25 12.01 6.71
CA GLY A 113 0.23 10.81 5.88
C GLY A 113 1.42 10.72 4.93
N HIS A 114 1.77 9.50 4.52
CA HIS A 114 2.70 9.26 3.43
C HIS A 114 1.94 8.87 2.16
N LEU A 115 1.81 9.82 1.22
CA LEU A 115 1.16 9.59 -0.06
C LEU A 115 2.14 8.96 -1.05
N VAL A 116 1.86 7.74 -1.51
CA VAL A 116 2.53 7.14 -2.67
C VAL A 116 1.69 7.43 -3.91
N LEU A 117 2.19 8.33 -4.75
CA LEU A 117 1.54 8.79 -5.98
C LEU A 117 2.08 7.99 -7.18
N GLY A 118 1.26 7.12 -7.74
CA GLY A 118 1.60 6.34 -8.92
C GLY A 118 1.26 7.04 -10.24
N VAL A 119 1.67 6.42 -11.34
CA VAL A 119 1.38 6.86 -12.71
C VAL A 119 -0.10 7.09 -12.96
N ARG A 120 -0.39 7.97 -13.91
CA ARG A 120 -1.77 8.22 -14.40
C ARG A 120 -2.73 8.74 -13.33
N THR A 121 -2.23 9.34 -12.25
CA THR A 121 -3.07 10.02 -11.23
C THR A 121 -3.22 11.51 -11.55
N GLY A 122 -4.44 12.03 -11.44
CA GLY A 122 -4.76 13.46 -11.54
C GLY A 122 -4.82 14.04 -12.95
N TYR A 123 -4.55 13.24 -14.00
CA TYR A 123 -4.39 13.74 -15.37
C TYR A 123 -5.63 14.40 -15.97
N ALA A 124 -6.83 13.94 -15.61
CA ALA A 124 -8.09 14.44 -16.15
C ALA A 124 -9.00 15.01 -15.06
N ASP A 125 -9.80 16.00 -15.46
CA ASP A 125 -10.86 16.56 -14.62
C ASP A 125 -12.07 15.61 -14.49
N ALA A 126 -13.12 16.06 -13.79
CA ALA A 126 -14.32 15.27 -13.51
C ALA A 126 -15.06 14.80 -14.77
N GLU A 127 -14.91 15.50 -15.89
CA GLU A 127 -15.49 15.17 -17.19
C GLU A 127 -14.56 14.32 -18.06
N GLY A 128 -13.39 13.94 -17.56
CA GLY A 128 -12.40 13.14 -18.29
C GLY A 128 -11.57 13.96 -19.29
N ARG A 129 -11.58 15.30 -19.19
CA ARG A 129 -10.78 16.18 -20.04
C ARG A 129 -9.37 16.28 -19.46
N ALA A 130 -8.36 16.14 -20.31
CA ALA A 130 -6.97 16.31 -19.87
C ALA A 130 -6.75 17.74 -19.34
N ARG A 131 -6.13 17.82 -18.16
CA ARG A 131 -5.73 19.10 -17.56
C ARG A 131 -4.59 19.74 -18.36
N VAL A 132 -4.56 21.07 -18.37
CA VAL A 132 -3.55 21.85 -19.12
C VAL A 132 -2.36 22.26 -18.26
N GLU A 133 -2.43 22.03 -16.95
CA GLU A 133 -1.34 22.29 -16.03
C GLU A 133 -0.20 21.29 -16.20
N VAL A 134 0.99 21.67 -15.73
CA VAL A 134 2.15 20.78 -15.64
C VAL A 134 1.84 19.64 -14.66
N ALA A 135 2.18 18.41 -15.05
CA ALA A 135 1.87 17.23 -14.26
C ALA A 135 2.89 16.96 -13.13
N PRO A 136 2.48 16.36 -12.00
CA PRO A 136 1.11 16.00 -11.65
C PRO A 136 0.27 17.23 -11.23
N PRO A 137 -0.84 17.53 -11.92
CA PRO A 137 -1.58 18.77 -11.73
C PRO A 137 -2.13 18.89 -10.30
N GLY A 138 -2.02 20.07 -9.71
CA GLY A 138 -2.41 20.32 -8.31
C GLY A 138 -1.50 19.69 -7.24
N LEU A 139 -0.52 18.86 -7.64
CA LEU A 139 0.35 18.10 -6.74
C LEU A 139 1.85 18.35 -6.95
N THR A 140 2.27 19.10 -7.98
CA THR A 140 3.68 19.41 -8.27
C THR A 140 4.44 19.98 -7.07
N GLY A 141 3.85 20.96 -6.36
CA GLY A 141 4.42 21.58 -5.17
C GLY A 141 4.64 20.58 -4.01
N PRO A 142 3.58 19.94 -3.50
CA PRO A 142 3.69 18.90 -2.47
C PRO A 142 4.62 17.74 -2.84
N ALA A 143 4.62 17.32 -4.11
CA ALA A 143 5.44 16.22 -4.61
C ALA A 143 6.89 16.62 -4.90
N GLY A 144 7.20 17.92 -4.98
CA GLY A 144 8.53 18.43 -5.32
C GLY A 144 9.04 17.92 -6.67
N VAL A 145 8.15 17.68 -7.62
CA VAL A 145 8.46 17.07 -8.92
C VAL A 145 7.47 17.52 -9.98
N ARG A 146 7.96 17.57 -11.23
CA ARG A 146 7.13 17.76 -12.41
C ARG A 146 7.50 16.77 -13.51
N TYR A 147 6.64 16.60 -14.49
CA TYR A 147 6.96 15.93 -15.74
C TYR A 147 6.06 16.42 -16.88
N GLU A 148 6.57 16.31 -18.10
CA GLU A 148 5.85 16.63 -19.35
C GLU A 148 5.92 15.48 -20.36
N GLU A 149 6.97 14.65 -20.27
CA GLU A 149 7.20 13.50 -21.15
C GLU A 149 6.83 12.20 -20.45
N PHE A 150 6.24 11.28 -21.21
CA PHE A 150 6.04 9.89 -20.81
C PHE A 150 6.23 8.97 -22.02
N SER A 151 6.43 7.69 -21.77
CA SER A 151 6.61 6.69 -22.82
C SER A 151 6.04 5.33 -22.41
N ASN A 152 5.64 4.53 -23.40
CA ASN A 152 5.34 3.12 -23.19
C ASN A 152 6.60 2.28 -23.33
N LEU A 153 6.71 1.26 -22.47
CA LEU A 153 7.80 0.29 -22.54
C LEU A 153 7.33 -1.00 -23.25
N GLU A 154 8.08 -1.44 -24.25
CA GLU A 154 7.87 -2.75 -24.89
C GLU A 154 8.42 -3.92 -24.06
N GLN A 155 9.45 -3.65 -23.26
CA GLN A 155 10.12 -4.63 -22.39
C GLN A 155 10.33 -4.03 -21.00
N PRO A 156 10.42 -4.87 -19.94
CA PRO A 156 10.77 -4.41 -18.62
C PRO A 156 12.07 -3.60 -18.64
N LEU A 157 12.08 -2.47 -17.94
CA LEU A 157 13.22 -1.58 -17.83
C LEU A 157 13.81 -1.67 -16.42
N ALA A 158 15.09 -2.01 -16.32
CA ALA A 158 15.76 -2.13 -15.03
C ALA A 158 15.80 -0.79 -14.28
N ILE A 159 15.69 -0.87 -12.95
CA ILE A 159 15.71 0.28 -12.05
C ILE A 159 17.00 0.24 -11.23
N ARG A 160 17.65 1.41 -11.12
CA ARG A 160 18.84 1.60 -10.27
C ARG A 160 18.48 2.38 -9.01
N ALA A 161 18.92 1.90 -7.86
CA ALA A 161 18.82 2.64 -6.61
C ALA A 161 19.83 3.80 -6.63
N THR A 162 19.41 4.97 -6.14
CA THR A 162 20.28 6.16 -6.02
C THR A 162 20.24 6.79 -4.63
N GLY A 163 19.43 6.25 -3.72
CA GLY A 163 19.27 6.74 -2.35
C GLY A 163 18.96 5.59 -1.37
N ASP A 164 18.12 5.85 -0.39
CA ASP A 164 17.86 4.93 0.72
C ASP A 164 16.88 3.77 0.39
N LEU A 165 16.40 3.72 -0.86
CA LEU A 165 15.56 2.62 -1.34
C LEU A 165 16.44 1.41 -1.68
N THR A 166 16.27 0.31 -0.94
CA THR A 166 16.90 -0.97 -1.27
C THR A 166 16.05 -1.70 -2.30
N LEU A 167 16.69 -2.18 -3.36
CA LEU A 167 16.01 -2.89 -4.45
C LEU A 167 16.34 -4.38 -4.42
N ALA A 168 15.31 -5.21 -4.56
CA ALA A 168 15.44 -6.62 -4.84
C ALA A 168 16.04 -6.84 -6.25
N ALA A 169 16.75 -7.96 -6.41
CA ALA A 169 17.32 -8.32 -7.70
C ALA A 169 16.21 -8.45 -8.76
N GLY A 170 16.37 -7.75 -9.88
CA GLY A 170 15.43 -7.78 -11.00
C GLY A 170 14.27 -6.78 -10.91
N ALA A 171 14.22 -5.91 -9.89
CA ALA A 171 13.25 -4.83 -9.80
C ALA A 171 13.24 -3.96 -11.08
N SER A 172 12.07 -3.79 -11.67
CA SER A 172 11.91 -3.16 -12.98
C SER A 172 10.66 -2.29 -13.10
N ALA A 173 10.70 -1.34 -14.03
CA ALA A 173 9.55 -0.63 -14.56
C ALA A 173 8.94 -1.43 -15.72
N LEU A 174 7.62 -1.45 -15.79
CA LEU A 174 6.83 -2.16 -16.80
C LEU A 174 5.97 -1.16 -17.56
N ALA A 175 5.71 -1.39 -18.85
CA ALA A 175 4.68 -0.77 -19.71
C ALA A 175 4.59 0.78 -19.82
N TRP A 176 5.02 1.55 -18.82
CA TRP A 176 4.86 2.99 -18.71
C TRP A 176 6.00 3.59 -17.89
N VAL A 177 6.52 4.72 -18.36
CA VAL A 177 7.44 5.59 -17.64
C VAL A 177 7.08 7.06 -17.86
N ASP A 178 7.08 7.83 -16.80
CA ASP A 178 7.06 9.29 -16.75
C ASP A 178 8.51 9.77 -16.61
N GLY A 179 8.84 10.83 -17.34
CA GLY A 179 10.12 11.53 -17.22
C GLY A 179 10.11 12.48 -16.04
N LEU A 180 10.22 11.96 -14.81
CA LEU A 180 10.19 12.79 -13.61
C LEU A 180 11.41 13.72 -13.54
N VAL A 181 11.13 15.02 -13.41
CA VAL A 181 12.09 16.09 -13.20
C VAL A 181 11.92 16.61 -11.78
N PRO A 182 12.79 16.22 -10.83
CA PRO A 182 12.73 16.69 -9.45
C PRO A 182 12.86 18.21 -9.39
N ASP A 183 12.06 18.83 -8.54
CA ASP A 183 12.10 20.24 -8.16
C ASP A 183 12.13 20.33 -6.63
N GLY A 184 13.28 19.96 -6.06
CA GLY A 184 13.49 19.87 -4.60
C GLY A 184 13.26 18.47 -4.01
N ALA A 185 12.55 17.57 -4.68
CA ALA A 185 12.40 16.19 -4.22
C ALA A 185 13.73 15.42 -4.25
N GLN A 186 13.91 14.53 -3.28
CA GLN A 186 15.02 13.58 -3.23
C GLN A 186 14.76 12.43 -4.20
N VAL A 187 15.76 12.08 -5.01
CA VAL A 187 15.68 10.92 -5.92
C VAL A 187 16.01 9.63 -5.16
N LEU A 188 15.08 8.68 -5.17
CA LEU A 188 15.27 7.35 -4.56
C LEU A 188 15.76 6.32 -5.58
N ALA A 189 15.28 6.42 -6.82
CA ALA A 189 15.67 5.53 -7.90
C ALA A 189 15.59 6.21 -9.28
N GLY A 190 16.38 5.69 -10.23
CA GLY A 190 16.39 6.14 -11.63
C GLY A 190 16.27 4.96 -12.60
N TYR A 191 15.99 5.28 -13.86
CA TYR A 191 15.91 4.28 -14.94
C TYR A 191 17.29 3.89 -15.45
N ASP A 192 17.60 2.60 -15.53
CA ASP A 192 18.83 2.11 -16.16
C ASP A 192 18.67 2.05 -17.70
N HIS A 193 18.68 3.24 -18.31
CA HIS A 193 18.48 3.40 -19.75
C HIS A 193 19.32 4.56 -20.31
N PRO A 194 19.86 4.47 -21.53
CA PRO A 194 20.62 5.57 -22.15
C PRO A 194 19.83 6.89 -22.34
N ARG A 195 18.50 6.79 -22.52
CA ARG A 195 17.59 7.95 -22.67
C ARG A 195 16.79 8.26 -21.41
N PHE A 196 16.01 7.30 -20.90
CA PHE A 196 15.22 7.53 -19.69
C PHE A 196 16.07 7.74 -18.44
N GLY A 197 17.36 7.36 -18.44
CA GLY A 197 18.27 7.60 -17.32
C GLY A 197 18.54 9.07 -17.01
N ASP A 198 18.14 9.98 -17.89
CA ASP A 198 18.11 11.44 -17.65
C ASP A 198 17.04 11.85 -16.63
N PHE A 199 16.03 11.00 -16.41
CA PHE A 199 14.90 11.24 -15.51
C PHE A 199 14.97 10.38 -14.25
N ALA A 200 14.35 10.87 -13.18
CA ALA A 200 14.10 10.06 -12.01
C ALA A 200 12.96 9.05 -12.27
N ALA A 201 13.02 7.89 -11.62
CA ALA A 201 11.94 6.91 -11.63
C ALA A 201 11.08 7.01 -10.36
N VAL A 202 11.73 7.25 -9.21
CA VAL A 202 11.07 7.41 -7.92
C VAL A 202 11.70 8.59 -7.19
N VAL A 203 10.85 9.50 -6.72
CA VAL A 203 11.25 10.67 -5.94
C VAL A 203 10.41 10.79 -4.68
N THR A 204 10.93 11.46 -3.66
CA THR A 204 10.20 11.72 -2.42
C THR A 204 10.43 13.14 -1.92
N ASN A 205 9.39 13.77 -1.39
CA ASN A 205 9.40 15.12 -0.88
C ASN A 205 8.60 15.24 0.43
N PRO A 206 9.13 15.89 1.48
CA PRO A 206 8.33 16.27 2.64
C PRO A 206 7.18 17.21 2.25
N SER A 207 6.00 17.02 2.83
CA SER A 207 4.84 17.88 2.62
C SER A 207 4.08 18.06 3.93
N GLY A 208 4.04 19.27 4.46
CA GLY A 208 3.56 19.54 5.82
C GLY A 208 4.28 18.67 6.86
N THR A 209 3.53 17.87 7.62
CA THR A 209 4.09 16.92 8.60
C THR A 209 4.29 15.51 8.04
N GLY A 210 3.85 15.26 6.81
CA GLY A 210 3.99 13.98 6.11
C GLY A 210 4.89 14.07 4.89
N ARG A 211 4.54 13.32 3.84
CA ARG A 211 5.41 13.10 2.68
C ARG A 211 4.64 12.69 1.44
N VAL A 212 5.13 13.07 0.27
CA VAL A 212 4.70 12.54 -1.02
C VAL A 212 5.86 11.82 -1.68
N THR A 213 5.63 10.59 -2.14
CA THR A 213 6.57 9.81 -2.93
C THR A 213 5.94 9.51 -4.28
N THR A 214 6.53 10.03 -5.35
CA THR A 214 6.02 9.87 -6.72
C THR A 214 6.77 8.76 -7.43
N VAL A 215 6.02 7.78 -7.93
CA VAL A 215 6.50 6.62 -8.68
C VAL A 215 6.11 6.83 -10.15
N GLY A 216 7.10 7.20 -10.97
CA GLY A 216 6.91 7.56 -12.36
C GLY A 216 6.75 6.37 -13.30
N CYS A 217 6.69 5.15 -12.82
CA CYS A 217 6.50 3.98 -13.66
C CYS A 217 5.36 3.10 -13.14
N LEU A 218 4.89 2.16 -13.95
CA LEU A 218 4.20 1.00 -13.42
C LEU A 218 5.29 0.04 -12.89
N PRO A 219 5.45 -0.12 -11.56
CA PRO A 219 6.48 -1.00 -11.04
C PRO A 219 6.15 -2.47 -11.37
N ASP A 220 7.12 -3.37 -11.29
CA ASP A 220 6.83 -4.79 -11.11
C ASP A 220 6.53 -5.11 -9.64
N ARG A 221 6.19 -6.37 -9.34
CA ARG A 221 5.88 -6.78 -7.95
C ARG A 221 7.08 -6.61 -7.00
N ALA A 222 8.30 -6.83 -7.49
CA ALA A 222 9.51 -6.69 -6.68
C ALA A 222 9.72 -5.24 -6.25
N LEU A 223 9.70 -4.31 -7.22
CA LEU A 223 9.81 -2.87 -6.98
C LEU A 223 8.64 -2.36 -6.13
N ALA A 224 7.41 -2.80 -6.40
CA ALA A 224 6.26 -2.41 -5.59
C ALA A 224 6.41 -2.84 -4.12
N ALA A 225 6.90 -4.06 -3.88
CA ALA A 225 7.15 -4.55 -2.53
C ALA A 225 8.31 -3.80 -1.84
N ASP A 226 9.36 -3.45 -2.57
CA ASP A 226 10.47 -2.62 -2.05
C ASP A 226 9.99 -1.22 -1.66
N LEU A 227 9.14 -0.61 -2.51
CA LEU A 227 8.51 0.67 -2.23
C LEU A 227 7.64 0.61 -0.97
N MET A 228 6.82 -0.43 -0.81
CA MET A 228 6.00 -0.59 0.40
C MET A 228 6.86 -0.85 1.65
N ARG A 229 7.95 -1.62 1.53
CA ARG A 229 8.93 -1.82 2.61
C ARG A 229 9.57 -0.53 3.08
N TRP A 230 9.92 0.34 2.14
CA TRP A 230 10.54 1.63 2.42
C TRP A 230 9.53 2.66 2.92
N ALA A 231 8.33 2.71 2.34
CA ALA A 231 7.36 3.76 2.58
C ALA A 231 6.57 3.59 3.89
N ALA A 232 6.22 2.35 4.23
CA ALA A 232 5.38 2.05 5.39
C ALA A 232 6.21 1.59 6.59
N PRO A 233 5.74 1.86 7.83
CA PRO A 233 6.31 1.27 9.04
C PRO A 233 6.39 -0.27 8.96
N PRO A 234 7.13 -0.93 9.88
CA PRO A 234 7.04 -2.38 10.05
C PRO A 234 5.58 -2.83 10.15
N ALA A 235 5.26 -4.00 9.58
CA ALA A 235 3.88 -4.44 9.52
C ALA A 235 3.34 -4.68 10.93
N VAL A 236 2.09 -4.30 11.17
CA VAL A 236 1.47 -4.49 12.49
C VAL A 236 1.44 -5.97 12.90
N ALA A 237 1.36 -6.87 11.91
CA ALA A 237 1.41 -8.32 12.10
C ALA A 237 2.77 -8.83 12.65
N ASP A 238 3.87 -8.11 12.43
CA ASP A 238 5.22 -8.50 12.87
C ASP A 238 5.35 -8.57 14.39
N ALA A 239 4.41 -7.98 15.14
CA ALA A 239 4.32 -8.11 16.59
C ALA A 239 4.12 -9.56 17.07
N LEU A 240 3.65 -10.47 16.20
CA LEU A 240 3.47 -11.88 16.56
C LEU A 240 4.79 -12.64 16.68
N ALA A 241 5.71 -12.44 15.73
CA ALA A 241 6.92 -13.22 15.57
C ALA A 241 8.00 -12.42 14.84
N HIS A 242 9.24 -12.51 15.29
CA HIS A 242 10.37 -11.78 14.69
C HIS A 242 10.72 -12.25 13.27
N GLU A 243 10.50 -13.54 13.00
CA GLU A 243 10.76 -14.14 11.70
C GLU A 243 9.56 -14.99 11.30
N VAL A 244 9.05 -14.75 10.09
CA VAL A 244 7.94 -15.49 9.50
C VAL A 244 8.48 -16.28 8.30
N PRO A 245 8.36 -17.63 8.28
CA PRO A 245 8.77 -18.43 7.14
C PRO A 245 8.06 -18.01 5.85
N ALA A 246 8.73 -18.12 4.70
CA ALA A 246 8.21 -17.63 3.42
C ALA A 246 6.86 -18.25 2.99
N SER A 247 6.53 -19.47 3.44
CA SER A 247 5.23 -20.09 3.17
C SER A 247 4.14 -19.69 4.15
N VAL A 248 4.45 -18.89 5.17
CA VAL A 248 3.49 -18.47 6.20
C VAL A 248 3.10 -17.01 5.98
N SER A 249 1.80 -16.74 5.99
CA SER A 249 1.26 -15.38 6.05
C SER A 249 0.67 -15.12 7.43
N VAL A 250 0.91 -13.94 7.99
CA VAL A 250 0.27 -13.49 9.22
C VAL A 250 -0.60 -12.28 8.91
N ALA A 251 -1.89 -12.38 9.22
CA ALA A 251 -2.80 -11.23 9.23
C ALA A 251 -3.20 -10.92 10.66
N SER A 252 -3.54 -9.66 10.93
CA SER A 252 -3.82 -9.15 12.25
C SER A 252 -4.95 -8.12 12.26
N GLY A 253 -5.51 -7.92 13.45
CA GLY A 253 -6.55 -6.92 13.72
C GLY A 253 -6.90 -6.91 15.19
N THR A 254 -7.92 -6.12 15.54
CA THR A 254 -8.40 -5.98 16.91
C THR A 254 -9.85 -6.45 17.01
N ASN A 255 -10.17 -7.23 18.04
CA ASN A 255 -11.56 -7.60 18.33
C ASN A 255 -12.30 -6.47 19.07
N ALA A 256 -13.60 -6.66 19.34
CA ALA A 256 -14.44 -5.66 20.03
C ALA A 256 -13.94 -5.27 21.43
N ASP A 257 -13.19 -6.14 22.10
CA ASP A 257 -12.60 -5.88 23.41
C ASP A 257 -11.28 -5.08 23.31
N GLY A 258 -10.81 -4.80 22.10
CA GLY A 258 -9.54 -4.10 21.83
C GLY A 258 -8.31 -5.01 21.85
N ARG A 259 -8.50 -6.32 21.97
CA ARG A 259 -7.40 -7.29 21.98
C ARG A 259 -6.93 -7.57 20.55
N ARG A 260 -5.61 -7.60 20.37
CA ARG A 260 -5.01 -7.99 19.09
C ARG A 260 -5.20 -9.48 18.83
N VAL A 261 -5.56 -9.80 17.61
CA VAL A 261 -5.75 -11.15 17.09
C VAL A 261 -4.88 -11.30 15.85
N TRP A 262 -4.21 -12.44 15.73
CA TRP A 262 -3.44 -12.84 14.56
C TRP A 262 -3.98 -14.14 13.96
N PHE A 263 -3.96 -14.20 12.65
CA PHE A 263 -4.25 -15.38 11.83
C PHE A 263 -2.96 -15.76 11.10
N ALA A 264 -2.32 -16.83 11.54
CA ALA A 264 -1.14 -17.38 10.88
C ALA A 264 -1.57 -18.57 10.01
N PHE A 265 -1.28 -18.50 8.71
CA PHE A 265 -1.63 -19.54 7.75
C PHE A 265 -0.38 -20.03 7.01
N ASN A 266 -0.17 -21.35 6.98
CA ASN A 266 0.90 -21.98 6.22
C ASN A 266 0.38 -22.43 4.84
N TRP A 267 0.82 -21.77 3.77
CA TRP A 267 0.52 -22.08 2.36
C TRP A 267 1.41 -23.20 1.78
N GLY A 268 2.20 -23.86 2.62
CA GLY A 268 3.14 -24.90 2.23
C GLY A 268 2.69 -26.32 2.57
N TRP A 269 3.34 -27.28 1.91
CA TRP A 269 3.19 -28.72 2.19
C TRP A 269 4.08 -29.22 3.33
N ALA A 270 5.02 -28.40 3.79
CA ALA A 270 5.91 -28.72 4.90
C ALA A 270 5.40 -28.06 6.18
N GLU A 271 5.59 -28.73 7.31
CA GLU A 271 5.39 -28.14 8.63
C GLU A 271 6.31 -26.92 8.81
N GLN A 272 5.76 -25.86 9.42
CA GLN A 272 6.48 -24.62 9.73
C GLN A 272 6.35 -24.32 11.23
N SER A 273 7.30 -23.56 11.77
CA SER A 273 7.27 -23.10 13.16
C SER A 273 7.46 -21.59 13.22
N LEU A 274 6.68 -20.94 14.08
CA LEU A 274 6.83 -19.53 14.44
C LEU A 274 7.35 -19.45 15.87
N THR A 275 8.37 -18.63 16.10
CA THR A 275 8.82 -18.27 17.46
C THR A 275 8.11 -17.00 17.88
N LEU A 276 7.32 -17.06 18.94
CA LEU A 276 6.51 -15.95 19.41
C LEU A 276 7.36 -14.78 19.92
N ALA A 277 7.03 -13.56 19.50
CA ALA A 277 7.66 -12.32 19.98
C ALA A 277 6.94 -11.72 21.19
N CYS A 278 5.72 -12.18 21.49
CA CYS A 278 4.91 -11.74 22.62
C CYS A 278 4.08 -12.88 23.20
N ASP A 279 3.56 -12.67 24.40
CA ASP A 279 2.66 -13.62 25.04
C ASP A 279 1.30 -13.64 24.33
N VAL A 280 0.83 -14.84 23.99
CA VAL A 280 -0.44 -15.04 23.30
C VAL A 280 -1.30 -16.09 24.03
N ARG A 281 -2.54 -16.23 23.57
CA ARG A 281 -3.43 -17.32 23.91
C ARG A 281 -4.15 -17.82 22.67
N GLU A 282 -4.42 -19.10 22.61
CA GLU A 282 -5.35 -19.63 21.61
C GLU A 282 -6.81 -19.35 22.05
N PRO A 283 -7.75 -19.09 21.12
CA PRO A 283 -9.17 -19.00 21.46
C PRO A 283 -9.69 -20.24 22.17
N GLY A 284 -10.19 -20.06 23.40
CA GLY A 284 -10.60 -21.16 24.29
C GLY A 284 -9.48 -22.12 24.72
N GLY A 285 -8.22 -21.78 24.48
CA GLY A 285 -7.05 -22.62 24.72
C GLY A 285 -6.05 -22.03 25.70
N ASP A 286 -4.84 -22.57 25.66
CA ASP A 286 -3.77 -22.27 26.62
C ASP A 286 -3.07 -20.94 26.34
N HIS A 287 -2.45 -20.40 27.39
CA HIS A 287 -1.51 -19.29 27.31
C HIS A 287 -0.15 -19.80 26.82
N LEU A 288 0.47 -19.06 25.90
CA LEU A 288 1.79 -19.34 25.34
C LEU A 288 2.68 -18.12 25.54
N GLU A 289 3.82 -18.31 26.21
CA GLU A 289 4.78 -17.25 26.49
C GLU A 289 5.58 -16.86 25.25
N ALA A 290 6.09 -15.62 25.24
CA ALA A 290 7.09 -15.18 24.29
C ALA A 290 8.28 -16.16 24.24
N GLY A 291 8.78 -16.43 23.04
CA GLY A 291 9.82 -17.43 22.78
C GLY A 291 9.30 -18.86 22.58
N ALA A 292 8.03 -19.15 22.90
CA ALA A 292 7.45 -20.45 22.59
C ALA A 292 7.28 -20.66 21.07
N ALA A 293 7.40 -21.91 20.64
CA ALA A 293 7.25 -22.31 19.25
C ALA A 293 5.79 -22.70 18.95
N VAL A 294 5.18 -22.04 17.97
CA VAL A 294 3.86 -22.41 17.43
C VAL A 294 4.05 -23.17 16.13
N VAL A 295 3.58 -24.42 16.09
CA VAL A 295 3.71 -25.29 14.92
C VAL A 295 2.48 -25.22 14.02
N LEU A 296 2.71 -24.91 12.76
CA LEU A 296 1.73 -24.90 11.67
C LEU A 296 1.96 -26.11 10.77
N GLY A 297 1.05 -27.07 10.80
CA GLY A 297 1.06 -28.19 9.86
C GLY A 297 0.86 -27.72 8.40
N PRO A 298 0.99 -28.63 7.42
CA PRO A 298 0.74 -28.33 6.01
C PRO A 298 -0.66 -27.77 5.80
N TRP A 299 -0.79 -26.64 5.09
CA TRP A 299 -2.07 -25.94 4.89
C TRP A 299 -2.81 -25.58 6.18
N GLY A 300 -2.07 -25.54 7.30
CA GLY A 300 -2.60 -25.31 8.64
C GLY A 300 -2.78 -23.83 8.93
N CYS A 301 -3.75 -23.54 9.79
CA CYS A 301 -4.02 -22.20 10.31
C CYS A 301 -4.03 -22.21 11.84
N ARG A 302 -3.49 -21.16 12.45
CA ARG A 302 -3.62 -20.86 13.88
C ARG A 302 -4.19 -19.46 14.07
N VAL A 303 -5.09 -19.35 15.04
CA VAL A 303 -5.61 -18.07 15.53
C VAL A 303 -5.01 -17.84 16.90
N LEU A 304 -4.34 -16.71 17.08
CA LEU A 304 -3.64 -16.35 18.29
C LEU A 304 -4.15 -14.98 18.74
N MET A 305 -4.26 -14.74 20.04
CA MET A 305 -4.69 -13.45 20.58
C MET A 305 -3.70 -12.99 21.64
N ALA A 306 -3.49 -11.69 21.77
CA ALA A 306 -2.60 -11.15 22.79
C ALA A 306 -3.06 -11.58 24.19
N ALA A 307 -2.13 -12.05 25.04
CA ALA A 307 -2.48 -12.54 26.37
C ALA A 307 -2.95 -11.44 27.33
N SER A 308 -2.51 -10.20 27.10
CA SER A 308 -2.97 -8.99 27.77
C SER A 308 -3.39 -7.94 26.75
N ASP A 309 -4.17 -6.94 27.16
CA ASP A 309 -4.46 -5.78 26.31
C ASP A 309 -3.12 -5.10 25.99
N SER A 310 -2.63 -5.28 24.76
CA SER A 310 -1.58 -4.42 24.23
C SER A 310 -2.14 -3.01 24.29
N GLY A 311 -1.57 -2.15 25.14
CA GLY A 311 -2.02 -0.77 25.37
C GLY A 311 -1.86 0.17 24.17
N ALA A 312 -2.24 -0.28 22.97
CA ALA A 312 -2.45 0.56 21.82
C ALA A 312 -3.61 1.53 22.12
N PRO A 313 -3.57 2.78 21.60
CA PRO A 313 -4.55 3.79 21.93
C PRO A 313 -5.96 3.29 21.58
N ARG A 314 -6.87 3.35 22.56
CA ARG A 314 -8.29 3.13 22.32
C ARG A 314 -8.78 4.16 21.32
N ASP A 315 -9.38 3.71 20.23
CA ASP A 315 -10.06 4.58 19.28
C ASP A 315 -11.22 5.29 20.01
N PRO A 316 -11.34 6.64 19.98
CA PRO A 316 -12.34 7.35 20.78
C PRO A 316 -13.79 7.19 20.31
N ILE A 317 -14.05 6.43 19.23
CA ILE A 317 -15.34 6.46 18.51
C ILE A 317 -16.32 5.40 19.02
N ALA A 318 -16.38 5.21 20.34
CA ALA A 318 -17.41 4.41 20.98
C ALA A 318 -17.96 5.12 22.21
N ARG A 319 -18.56 6.30 22.01
CA ARG A 319 -19.59 6.91 22.87
C ARG A 319 -20.18 8.16 22.20
N GLY A 320 -21.18 7.93 21.36
CA GLY A 320 -22.04 8.96 20.77
C GLY A 320 -23.44 8.42 20.61
N GLY A 321 -24.09 8.11 21.72
CA GLY A 321 -25.48 7.64 21.77
C GLY A 321 -26.12 8.07 23.09
N ALA A 322 -26.75 9.23 23.05
CA ALA A 322 -27.83 9.64 23.94
C ALA A 322 -28.96 10.16 23.05
#